data_AF-A0A935BI62-F1
#
_entry.id   AF-A0A935BI62-F1
#
_cell.length_a   1.000
_cell.length_b   1.000
_cell.length_c   1.000
_cell.angle_alpha   90.00
_cell.angle_beta   90.00
_cell.angle_gamma   90.00
#
_symmetry.space_group_name_H-M   'P 1'
#
loop_
_entity.id
_entity.type
_entity.pdbx_description
1 polymer ?
#
loop_
_entity_poly.entity_id
_entity_poly.type
_entity_poly.pdbx_seq_one_letter_code
_entity_poly.pdbx_strand_id
1 'polypeptide(L)'
;MSEVLFSADSNPYHMTEHYLRRVLVGDRESVSNRLTAAMERLGYDILDDEESVVRGRREARGWGTSYSSADVLDYPMTLIVKLKPQGDHATRATFDYVVKHPSLSKGEKEILTREAEAISALAMVRSIDKICSACGTESTDDSRFCRRCGTKMSVESSELEVLRMSAEIRAGHTSVVSTFIASAAAFGVTGAALLTMLMSGVVFGKGIGTLLIIGLALQFLSVIFVGFGWNRVTRSLKRPKAPDELSAEPAPPLLFPIASQPPTPVGSVTERTTNLLSVERDPAKTGEFPS
;
A
#
# COMPACT_ATOMS: atom_id res chain seq x y z
N MET A 1 -16.01 6.54 32.00
CA MET A 1 -16.06 7.74 31.14
C MET A 1 -14.78 8.50 31.39
N SER A 2 -13.76 8.20 30.58
CA SER A 2 -12.44 8.81 30.67
C SER A 2 -12.41 9.90 29.59
N GLU A 3 -12.65 11.15 29.97
CA GLU A 3 -12.44 12.28 29.06
C GLU A 3 -10.95 12.39 28.76
N VAL A 4 -10.55 11.97 27.56
CA VAL A 4 -9.23 12.23 27.02
C VAL A 4 -9.18 13.72 26.71
N LEU A 5 -8.70 14.50 27.68
CA LEU A 5 -8.33 15.90 27.53
C LEU A 5 -7.23 15.97 26.46
N PHE A 6 -7.61 16.27 25.22
CA PHE A 6 -6.70 16.71 24.18
C PHE A 6 -6.09 18.05 24.63
N SER A 7 -4.92 17.97 25.25
CA SER A 7 -4.07 19.15 25.45
C SER A 7 -3.85 19.78 24.08
N ALA A 8 -4.34 21.00 23.92
CA ALA A 8 -4.02 21.88 22.81
C ALA A 8 -2.58 22.37 23.00
N ASP A 9 -1.61 21.45 22.89
CA ASP A 9 -0.22 21.80 22.72
C ASP A 9 -0.14 22.62 21.44
N SER A 10 0.31 23.86 21.58
CA SER A 10 0.67 24.75 20.47
C SER A 10 1.86 24.13 19.74
N ASN A 11 1.59 23.10 18.94
CA ASN A 11 2.60 22.37 18.23
C ASN A 11 3.09 23.30 17.11
N PRO A 12 4.36 23.73 17.11
CA PRO A 12 4.88 24.66 16.10
C PRO A 12 4.93 24.04 14.69
N TYR A 13 4.57 22.76 14.57
CA TYR A 13 4.52 22.06 13.29
C TYR A 13 3.18 22.30 12.61
N HIS A 14 3.22 23.00 11.49
CA HIS A 14 2.12 23.05 10.53
C HIS A 14 1.72 21.61 10.16
N MET A 15 0.46 21.27 10.42
CA MET A 15 -0.15 20.02 9.98
C MET A 15 -0.92 20.31 8.70
N THR A 16 -0.77 19.42 7.72
CA THR A 16 -1.53 19.48 6.47
C THR A 16 -2.51 18.33 6.41
N GLU A 17 -3.76 18.66 6.08
CA GLU A 17 -4.86 17.70 5.96
C GLU A 17 -5.12 17.38 4.48
N HIS A 18 -5.41 16.11 4.19
CA HIS A 18 -5.85 15.66 2.86
C HIS A 18 -6.99 14.65 2.99
N TYR A 19 -8.12 14.96 2.35
CA TYR A 19 -9.35 14.17 2.45
C TYR A 19 -9.67 13.42 1.14
N LEU A 20 -10.11 12.17 1.25
CA LEU A 20 -10.60 11.36 0.13
C LEU A 20 -11.85 10.57 0.54
N ARG A 21 -12.79 10.36 -0.39
CA ARG A 21 -13.99 9.55 -0.16
C ARG A 21 -14.02 8.36 -1.12
N ARG A 22 -14.36 7.18 -0.61
CA ARG A 22 -14.59 5.95 -1.39
C ARG A 22 -15.83 5.24 -0.89
N VAL A 23 -16.45 4.45 -1.77
CA VAL A 23 -17.56 3.57 -1.41
C VAL A 23 -17.00 2.15 -1.47
N LEU A 24 -17.14 1.43 -0.36
CA LEU A 24 -16.70 0.06 -0.18
C LEU A 24 -17.93 -0.85 -0.14
N VAL A 25 -17.84 -2.02 -0.74
CA VAL A 25 -18.92 -3.02 -0.73
C VAL A 25 -18.88 -3.78 0.60
N GLY A 26 -20.01 -3.89 1.28
CA GLY A 26 -20.17 -4.60 2.55
C GLY A 26 -20.83 -3.75 3.63
N ASP A 27 -21.29 -4.45 4.66
CA ASP A 27 -21.71 -3.88 5.93
C ASP A 27 -20.54 -3.16 6.62
N ARG A 28 -20.88 -2.23 7.50
CA ARG A 28 -19.91 -1.35 8.13
C ARG A 28 -18.86 -2.13 8.94
N GLU A 29 -19.26 -3.16 9.68
CA GLU A 29 -18.37 -3.94 10.56
C GLU A 29 -17.38 -4.77 9.75
N SER A 30 -17.85 -5.48 8.73
CA SER A 30 -16.99 -6.19 7.78
C SER A 30 -16.01 -5.25 7.07
N VAL A 31 -16.45 -4.06 6.69
CA VAL A 31 -15.58 -3.04 6.08
C VAL A 31 -14.55 -2.53 7.08
N SER A 32 -14.92 -2.28 8.34
CA SER A 32 -13.99 -1.85 9.39
C SER A 32 -12.87 -2.86 9.58
N ASN A 33 -13.22 -4.13 9.83
CA ASN A 33 -12.25 -5.21 10.04
C ASN A 33 -11.28 -5.37 8.85
N ARG A 34 -11.78 -5.25 7.62
CA ARG A 34 -10.95 -5.34 6.40
C ARG A 34 -10.04 -4.13 6.24
N LEU A 35 -10.49 -2.94 6.61
CA LEU A 35 -9.67 -1.74 6.59
C LEU A 35 -8.57 -1.82 7.64
N THR A 36 -8.88 -2.26 8.87
CA THR A 36 -7.89 -2.47 9.94
C THR A 36 -6.78 -3.40 9.44
N ALA A 37 -7.14 -4.57 8.91
CA ALA A 37 -6.16 -5.52 8.35
C ALA A 37 -5.36 -4.94 7.15
N ALA A 38 -6.01 -4.17 6.27
CA ALA A 38 -5.33 -3.52 5.15
C ALA A 38 -4.33 -2.45 5.62
N MET A 39 -4.70 -1.66 6.63
CA MET A 39 -3.85 -0.63 7.23
C MET A 39 -2.64 -1.25 7.94
N GLU A 40 -2.83 -2.30 8.74
CA GLU A 40 -1.73 -3.04 9.39
C GLU A 40 -0.70 -3.57 8.38
N ARG A 41 -1.15 -4.09 7.25
CA ARG A 41 -0.27 -4.59 6.17
C ARG A 41 0.56 -3.51 5.51
N LEU A 42 0.02 -2.29 5.44
CA LEU A 42 0.76 -1.12 5.00
C LEU A 42 1.66 -0.55 6.11
N GLY A 43 1.68 -1.17 7.30
CA GLY A 43 2.50 -0.78 8.44
C GLY A 43 1.98 0.45 9.15
N TYR A 44 0.65 0.59 9.26
CA TYR A 44 0.03 1.47 10.24
C TYR A 44 -0.14 0.73 11.57
N ASP A 45 0.20 1.40 12.66
CA ASP A 45 -0.12 0.98 14.02
C ASP A 45 -1.53 1.45 14.35
N ILE A 46 -2.45 0.52 14.62
CA ILE A 46 -3.85 0.82 14.93
C ILE A 46 -3.93 1.37 16.34
N LEU A 47 -4.48 2.58 16.50
CA LEU A 47 -4.61 3.26 17.78
C LEU A 47 -5.96 2.98 18.42
N ASP A 48 -7.02 3.25 17.66
CA ASP A 48 -8.41 3.14 18.10
C ASP A 48 -9.25 2.54 16.97
N ASP A 49 -10.07 1.54 17.29
CA ASP A 49 -11.14 1.03 16.43
C ASP A 49 -12.47 1.32 17.14
N GLU A 50 -12.94 2.56 16.97
CA GLU A 50 -14.30 2.91 17.36
C GLU A 50 -15.25 2.42 16.27
N GLU A 51 -16.49 2.11 16.65
CA GLU A 51 -17.52 1.52 15.79
C GLU A 51 -17.71 2.19 14.40
N SER A 52 -17.32 3.46 14.24
CA SER A 52 -17.43 4.21 12.98
C SER A 52 -16.12 4.85 12.50
N VAL A 53 -15.03 4.68 13.24
CA VAL A 53 -13.75 5.34 12.96
C VAL A 53 -12.59 4.40 13.21
N VAL A 54 -11.86 4.08 12.15
CA VAL A 54 -10.59 3.35 12.22
C VAL A 54 -9.46 4.38 12.20
N ARG A 55 -8.64 4.42 13.26
CA ARG A 55 -7.48 5.31 13.35
C ARG A 55 -6.19 4.51 13.35
N GLY A 56 -5.33 4.79 12.39
CA GLY A 56 -3.97 4.26 12.31
C GLY A 56 -2.93 5.37 12.32
N ARG A 57 -1.76 5.09 12.89
CA ARG A 57 -0.60 5.98 12.87
C ARG A 57 0.56 5.28 12.18
N ARG A 58 1.35 6.04 11.42
CA ARG A 58 2.63 5.56 10.88
C ARG A 58 3.75 6.43 11.40
N GLU A 59 4.79 5.80 11.93
CA GLU A 59 6.01 6.49 12.36
C GLU A 59 6.85 6.96 11.17
N ALA A 60 7.70 7.95 11.42
CA ALA A 60 8.63 8.44 10.42
C ALA A 60 9.64 7.35 10.03
N ARG A 61 9.99 7.25 8.75
CA ARG A 61 10.97 6.29 8.23
C ARG A 61 12.11 6.99 7.53
N GLY A 62 13.31 6.42 7.63
CA GLY A 62 14.51 6.92 6.95
C GLY A 62 14.76 8.42 7.19
N TRP A 63 14.84 9.19 6.11
CA TRP A 63 15.10 10.64 6.13
C TRP A 63 13.89 11.47 6.60
N GLY A 64 12.70 10.87 6.71
CA GLY A 64 11.51 11.53 7.26
C GLY A 64 11.66 11.88 8.75
N THR A 65 12.53 11.19 9.47
CA THR A 65 12.89 11.53 10.87
C THR A 65 13.56 12.89 11.00
N SER A 66 14.25 13.35 9.95
CA SER A 66 14.94 14.64 9.87
C SER A 66 14.19 15.66 9.02
N TYR A 67 12.92 15.38 8.67
CA TYR A 67 12.08 16.21 7.81
C TYR A 67 12.66 16.51 6.42
N SER A 68 13.48 15.61 5.89
CA SER A 68 14.19 15.80 4.62
C SER A 68 13.96 14.66 3.65
N SER A 69 12.83 13.95 3.76
CA SER A 69 12.47 12.94 2.77
C SER A 69 11.78 13.56 1.56
N ALA A 70 12.03 13.00 0.38
CA ALA A 70 11.30 13.34 -0.83
C ALA A 70 9.98 12.56 -0.94
N ASP A 71 9.76 11.56 -0.10
CA ASP A 71 8.52 10.77 -0.05
C ASP A 71 7.65 11.24 1.11
N VAL A 72 6.40 11.59 0.82
CA VAL A 72 5.41 12.00 1.82
C VAL A 72 5.12 10.87 2.82
N LEU A 73 5.27 9.61 2.41
CA LEU A 73 4.98 8.43 3.23
C LEU A 73 6.04 8.15 4.31
N ASP A 74 7.21 8.77 4.20
CA ASP A 74 8.28 8.68 5.20
C ASP A 74 8.05 9.62 6.39
N TYR A 75 7.17 10.62 6.24
CA TYR A 75 6.85 11.54 7.32
C TYR A 75 5.89 10.89 8.32
N PRO A 76 5.94 11.31 9.60
CA PRO A 76 4.99 10.82 10.58
C PRO A 76 3.59 11.32 10.22
N MET A 77 2.64 10.40 10.10
CA MET A 77 1.26 10.69 9.72
C MET A 77 0.25 9.86 10.50
N THR A 78 -0.94 10.42 10.64
CA THR A 78 -2.12 9.74 11.18
C THR A 78 -3.16 9.64 10.09
N LEU A 79 -3.66 8.43 9.86
CA LEU A 79 -4.77 8.16 8.95
C LEU A 79 -6.03 7.89 9.78
N ILE A 80 -7.06 8.69 9.56
CA ILE A 80 -8.38 8.53 10.18
C ILE A 80 -9.36 8.14 9.09
N VAL A 81 -9.96 6.96 9.21
CA VAL A 81 -10.96 6.47 8.25
C VAL A 81 -12.34 6.49 8.90
N LYS A 82 -13.19 7.42 8.47
CA LYS A 82 -14.57 7.55 8.96
C LYS A 82 -15.51 6.72 8.08
N LEU A 83 -16.27 5.83 8.69
CA LEU A 83 -17.21 4.92 8.02
C LEU A 83 -18.64 5.41 8.20
N LYS A 84 -19.38 5.51 7.09
CA LYS A 84 -20.81 5.85 7.09
C LYS A 84 -21.58 4.82 6.25
N PRO A 85 -22.59 4.13 6.80
CA PRO A 85 -23.39 3.19 6.02
C PRO A 85 -24.12 3.91 4.89
N GLN A 86 -24.15 3.29 3.72
CA GLN A 86 -24.80 3.77 2.50
C GLN A 86 -25.68 2.63 1.93
N GLY A 87 -26.67 2.21 2.73
CA GLY A 87 -27.52 1.04 2.44
C GLY A 87 -26.99 -0.24 3.11
N ASP A 88 -27.62 -1.37 2.79
CA ASP A 88 -27.37 -2.66 3.48
C ASP A 88 -26.04 -3.32 3.07
N HIS A 89 -25.52 -2.98 1.89
CA HIS A 89 -24.36 -3.64 1.29
C HIS A 89 -23.28 -2.66 0.80
N ALA A 90 -23.34 -1.39 1.23
CA ALA A 90 -22.32 -0.42 0.87
C ALA A 90 -22.02 0.50 2.05
N THR A 91 -20.75 0.77 2.26
CA THR A 91 -20.25 1.67 3.30
C THR A 91 -19.35 2.72 2.66
N ARG A 92 -19.65 3.99 2.92
CA ARG A 92 -18.82 5.12 2.49
C ARG A 92 -17.67 5.29 3.49
N ALA A 93 -16.44 5.10 3.02
CA ALA A 93 -15.22 5.37 3.77
C ALA A 93 -14.66 6.75 3.39
N THR A 94 -14.36 7.57 4.39
CA THR A 94 -13.69 8.87 4.23
C THR A 94 -12.31 8.78 4.87
N PHE A 95 -11.26 8.87 4.05
CA PHE A 95 -9.86 8.87 4.46
C PHE A 95 -9.43 10.30 4.74
N ASP A 96 -8.89 10.53 5.92
CA ASP A 96 -8.43 11.83 6.40
C ASP A 96 -6.97 11.68 6.86
N TYR A 97 -6.05 12.21 6.06
CA TYR A 97 -4.62 12.15 6.32
C TYR A 97 -4.16 13.41 7.04
N VAL A 98 -3.57 13.23 8.21
CA VAL A 98 -2.93 14.30 8.99
C VAL A 98 -1.42 14.07 8.93
N VAL A 99 -0.74 14.83 8.08
CA VAL A 99 0.72 14.73 7.87
C VAL A 99 1.42 15.88 8.59
N LYS A 100 2.46 15.57 9.37
CA LYS A 100 3.31 16.57 10.04
C LYS A 100 4.36 17.12 9.07
N HIS A 101 3.92 17.91 8.09
CA HIS A 101 4.79 18.53 7.08
C HIS A 101 4.30 19.96 6.75
N PRO A 102 5.19 20.97 6.57
CA PRO A 102 4.80 22.37 6.43
C PRO A 102 3.89 22.67 5.23
N SER A 103 4.03 21.95 4.13
CA SER A 103 3.17 22.12 2.96
C SER A 103 3.15 20.86 2.10
N LEU A 104 1.97 20.35 1.78
CA LEU A 104 1.84 19.22 0.85
C LEU A 104 1.72 19.75 -0.59
N SER A 105 2.69 19.40 -1.44
CA SER A 105 2.65 19.66 -2.87
C SER A 105 1.52 18.86 -3.55
N LYS A 106 1.12 19.29 -4.75
CA LYS A 106 0.10 18.59 -5.55
C LYS A 106 0.49 17.13 -5.85
N GLY A 107 1.78 16.87 -6.08
CA GLY A 107 2.29 15.52 -6.34
C GLY A 107 2.18 14.60 -5.14
N GLU A 108 2.48 15.10 -3.94
CA GLU A 108 2.35 14.34 -2.69
C GLU A 108 0.88 14.02 -2.36
N LYS A 109 -0.04 14.95 -2.66
CA LYS A 109 -1.50 14.68 -2.52
C LYS A 109 -1.95 13.52 -3.40
N GLU A 110 -1.36 13.38 -4.59
CA GLU A 110 -1.63 12.24 -5.48
C GLU A 110 -1.10 10.92 -4.88
N ILE A 111 0.06 10.95 -4.21
CA ILE A 111 0.61 9.78 -3.52
C ILE A 111 -0.33 9.31 -2.41
N LEU A 112 -0.80 10.22 -1.54
CA LEU A 112 -1.79 9.88 -0.50
C LEU A 112 -3.11 9.37 -1.10
N THR A 113 -3.50 9.91 -2.26
CA THR A 113 -4.69 9.44 -2.98
C THR A 113 -4.51 8.01 -3.46
N ARG A 114 -3.34 7.67 -4.02
CA ARG A 114 -3.00 6.29 -4.43
C ARG A 114 -2.90 5.34 -3.26
N GLU A 115 -2.39 5.80 -2.11
CA GLU A 115 -2.37 4.98 -0.89
C GLU A 115 -3.79 4.68 -0.39
N ALA A 116 -4.69 5.66 -0.39
CA ALA A 116 -6.09 5.40 -0.04
C ALA A 116 -6.77 4.46 -1.06
N GLU A 117 -6.45 4.58 -2.35
CA GLU A 117 -6.88 3.62 -3.37
C GLU A 117 -6.36 2.21 -3.04
N ALA A 118 -5.09 2.08 -2.66
CA ALA A 118 -4.48 0.82 -2.22
C ALA A 118 -5.23 0.19 -1.06
N ILE A 119 -5.47 0.97 0.00
CA ILE A 119 -6.17 0.51 1.20
C ILE A 119 -7.58 0.06 0.82
N SER A 120 -8.27 0.84 0.00
CA SER A 120 -9.61 0.49 -0.47
C SER A 120 -9.63 -0.78 -1.30
N ALA A 121 -8.65 -0.98 -2.18
CA ALA A 121 -8.52 -2.18 -3.00
C ALA A 121 -8.22 -3.40 -2.14
N LEU A 122 -7.26 -3.32 -1.21
CA LEU A 122 -6.94 -4.39 -0.26
C LEU A 122 -8.14 -4.76 0.61
N ALA A 123 -8.93 -3.77 1.03
CA ALA A 123 -10.17 -4.02 1.74
C ALA A 123 -11.23 -4.70 0.86
N MET A 124 -11.32 -4.37 -0.43
CA MET A 124 -12.26 -5.00 -1.37
C MET A 124 -11.87 -6.41 -1.81
N VAL A 125 -10.57 -6.67 -2.03
CA VAL A 125 -10.04 -7.95 -2.53
C VAL A 125 -10.53 -9.11 -1.66
N ARG A 126 -10.49 -8.95 -0.33
CA ARG A 126 -10.95 -9.98 0.62
C ARG A 126 -12.45 -10.27 0.60
N SER A 127 -13.29 -9.42 0.01
CA SER A 127 -14.70 -9.81 -0.24
C SER A 127 -14.86 -10.68 -1.49
N ILE A 128 -13.91 -10.62 -2.43
CA ILE A 128 -13.99 -11.29 -3.73
C ILE A 128 -13.30 -12.67 -3.65
N ASP A 129 -12.28 -12.82 -2.81
CA ASP A 129 -11.53 -14.09 -2.65
C ASP A 129 -12.32 -15.21 -1.98
N LYS A 130 -13.60 -14.99 -1.70
CA LYS A 130 -14.46 -16.10 -1.45
C LYS A 130 -14.67 -16.95 -2.69
N ILE A 131 -14.36 -16.55 -3.92
CA ILE A 131 -14.66 -17.39 -5.09
C ILE A 131 -13.40 -17.85 -5.80
N CYS A 132 -13.19 -19.17 -5.87
CA CYS A 132 -12.05 -19.74 -6.59
C CYS A 132 -12.13 -19.45 -8.10
N SER A 133 -11.08 -18.89 -8.70
CA SER A 133 -11.02 -18.58 -10.13
C SER A 133 -11.04 -19.81 -11.04
N ALA A 134 -10.58 -20.97 -10.56
CA ALA A 134 -10.54 -22.20 -11.35
C ALA A 134 -11.87 -22.97 -11.36
N CYS A 135 -12.59 -23.00 -10.22
CA CYS A 135 -13.79 -23.84 -10.09
C CYS A 135 -15.04 -23.09 -9.60
N GLY A 136 -14.97 -21.76 -9.42
CA GLY A 136 -16.09 -20.90 -9.03
C GLY A 136 -16.68 -21.21 -7.65
N THR A 137 -15.98 -21.99 -6.82
CA THR A 137 -16.52 -22.44 -5.53
C THR A 137 -16.27 -21.40 -4.46
N GLU A 138 -17.31 -21.14 -3.65
CA GLU A 138 -17.22 -20.24 -2.52
C GLU A 138 -16.34 -20.88 -1.42
N SER A 139 -15.16 -20.33 -1.17
CA SER A 139 -14.30 -20.60 -0.03
C SER A 139 -14.75 -19.71 1.13
N THR A 140 -15.24 -20.35 2.18
CA THR A 140 -15.65 -19.67 3.42
C THR A 140 -14.47 -19.42 4.37
N ASP A 141 -13.24 -19.69 3.92
CA ASP A 141 -12.07 -19.80 4.78
C ASP A 141 -10.82 -19.18 4.14
N ASP A 142 -9.91 -18.68 4.96
CA ASP A 142 -8.58 -18.12 4.61
C ASP A 142 -7.60 -19.21 4.08
N SER A 143 -8.14 -20.26 3.46
CA SER A 143 -7.36 -21.36 2.89
C SER A 143 -6.55 -20.87 1.70
N ARG A 144 -5.22 -21.07 1.74
CA ARG A 144 -4.31 -20.73 0.64
C ARG A 144 -4.59 -21.51 -0.65
N PHE A 145 -5.38 -22.59 -0.56
CA PHE A 145 -5.76 -23.46 -1.67
C PHE A 145 -7.27 -23.72 -1.62
N CYS A 146 -7.92 -23.73 -2.79
CA CYS A 146 -9.33 -24.07 -2.86
C CYS A 146 -9.57 -25.51 -2.39
N ARG A 147 -10.49 -25.70 -1.43
CA ARG A 147 -10.83 -27.02 -0.90
C ARG A 147 -11.44 -27.97 -1.94
N ARG A 148 -12.00 -27.44 -3.05
CA ARG A 148 -12.63 -28.25 -4.11
C ARG A 148 -11.66 -28.69 -5.19
N CYS A 149 -10.82 -27.78 -5.70
CA CYS A 149 -9.95 -28.07 -6.85
C CYS A 149 -8.45 -28.03 -6.52
N GLY A 150 -8.06 -27.61 -5.31
CA GLY A 150 -6.65 -27.48 -4.91
C GLY A 150 -5.92 -26.28 -5.52
N THR A 151 -6.57 -25.47 -6.37
CA THR A 151 -5.93 -24.28 -6.98
C THR A 151 -5.53 -23.27 -5.89
N LYS A 152 -4.28 -22.82 -5.93
CA LYS A 152 -3.75 -21.79 -5.03
C LYS A 152 -4.49 -20.48 -5.25
N MET A 153 -5.04 -19.90 -4.19
CA MET A 153 -5.72 -18.61 -4.25
C MET A 153 -4.65 -17.51 -4.16
N SER A 154 -4.26 -16.95 -5.31
CA SER A 154 -3.21 -15.94 -5.43
C SER A 154 -3.77 -14.54 -5.13
N VAL A 155 -3.83 -14.16 -3.87
CA VAL A 155 -4.64 -13.00 -3.51
C VAL A 155 -3.85 -11.69 -3.40
N GLU A 156 -2.55 -11.68 -3.12
CA GLU A 156 -2.08 -10.53 -2.31
C GLU A 156 -0.91 -9.66 -2.81
N SER A 157 -0.31 -9.85 -3.98
CA SER A 157 0.96 -9.15 -4.26
C SER A 157 1.01 -8.14 -5.40
N SER A 158 0.14 -8.17 -6.41
CA SER A 158 0.39 -7.36 -7.62
C SER A 158 0.12 -5.86 -7.48
N GLU A 159 -1.01 -5.45 -6.90
CA GLU A 159 -1.36 -4.02 -6.82
C GLU A 159 -0.49 -3.25 -5.81
N LEU A 160 -0.21 -3.87 -4.67
CA LEU A 160 0.62 -3.31 -3.60
C LEU A 160 2.08 -3.15 -4.09
N GLU A 161 2.58 -4.11 -4.87
CA GLU A 161 3.89 -4.03 -5.51
C GLU A 161 3.94 -2.94 -6.59
N VAL A 162 2.88 -2.79 -7.40
CA VAL A 162 2.77 -1.71 -8.40
C VAL A 162 2.78 -0.34 -7.73
N LEU A 163 2.07 -0.16 -6.62
CA LEU A 163 2.04 1.10 -5.88
C LEU A 163 3.41 1.44 -5.31
N ARG A 164 4.08 0.48 -4.67
CA ARG A 164 5.43 0.65 -4.14
C ARG A 164 6.44 0.99 -5.25
N MET A 165 6.37 0.29 -6.39
CA MET A 165 7.20 0.61 -7.55
C MET A 165 6.91 2.01 -8.09
N SER A 166 5.64 2.42 -8.15
CA SER A 166 5.28 3.75 -8.68
C SER A 166 5.77 4.90 -7.79
N ALA A 167 5.78 4.73 -6.47
CA ALA A 167 6.32 5.69 -5.52
C ALA A 167 7.85 5.81 -5.63
N GLU A 168 8.56 4.68 -5.67
CA GLU A 168 10.03 4.65 -5.83
C GLU A 168 10.48 5.30 -7.16
N ILE A 169 9.75 5.06 -8.25
CA ILE A 169 10.05 5.64 -9.57
C ILE A 169 9.85 7.16 -9.57
N ARG A 170 8.79 7.67 -8.92
CA ARG A 170 8.52 9.13 -8.87
C ARG A 170 9.59 9.88 -8.08
N ALA A 171 9.98 9.37 -6.91
CA ALA A 171 11.06 9.97 -6.12
C ALA A 171 12.39 9.99 -6.89
N GLY A 172 12.66 8.94 -7.68
CA GLY A 172 13.79 8.92 -8.60
C GLY A 172 13.68 9.99 -9.69
N HIS A 173 12.54 10.07 -10.36
CA HIS A 173 12.31 11.01 -11.45
C HIS A 173 12.44 12.48 -11.03
N THR A 174 11.87 12.87 -9.88
CA THR A 174 11.97 14.25 -9.39
C THR A 174 13.41 14.65 -9.10
N SER A 175 14.21 13.75 -8.51
CA SER A 175 15.64 13.99 -8.26
C SER A 175 16.46 14.12 -9.54
N VAL A 176 16.17 13.31 -10.57
CA VAL A 176 16.89 13.37 -11.85
C VAL A 176 16.53 14.65 -12.61
N VAL A 177 15.25 14.99 -12.70
CA VAL A 177 14.79 16.20 -13.42
C VAL A 177 15.28 17.47 -12.75
N SER A 178 15.19 17.57 -11.42
CA SER A 178 15.66 18.77 -10.70
C SER A 178 17.17 18.96 -10.86
N THR A 179 17.96 17.88 -10.76
CA THR A 179 19.41 17.94 -10.95
C THR A 179 19.77 18.28 -12.40
N PHE A 180 19.02 17.75 -13.37
CA PHE A 180 19.23 18.08 -14.79
C PHE A 180 18.98 19.57 -15.06
N ILE A 181 17.87 20.13 -14.57
CA ILE A 181 17.56 21.56 -14.72
C ILE A 181 18.62 22.43 -14.05
N ALA A 182 19.02 22.10 -12.81
CA ALA A 182 20.04 22.83 -12.08
C ALA A 182 21.40 22.78 -12.81
N SER A 183 21.78 21.61 -13.33
CA SER A 183 23.02 21.45 -14.10
C SER A 183 22.99 22.26 -15.40
N ALA A 184 21.87 22.24 -16.14
CA ALA A 184 21.70 23.01 -17.37
C ALA A 184 21.79 24.52 -17.11
N ALA A 185 21.18 25.01 -16.03
CA ALA A 185 21.29 26.41 -15.62
C ALA A 185 22.73 26.78 -15.25
N ALA A 186 23.43 25.94 -14.49
CA ALA A 186 24.83 26.15 -14.15
C ALA A 186 25.74 26.15 -15.40
N PHE A 187 25.46 25.27 -16.38
CA PHE A 187 26.17 25.25 -17.66
C PHE A 187 25.91 26.53 -18.47
N GLY A 188 24.66 27.02 -18.49
CA GLY A 188 24.31 28.28 -19.14
C GLY A 188 25.06 29.48 -18.56
N VAL A 189 25.11 29.59 -17.22
CA VAL A 189 25.81 30.71 -16.54
C VAL A 189 27.32 30.64 -16.76
N THR A 190 27.92 29.47 -16.58
CA THR A 190 29.37 29.28 -16.79
C THR A 190 29.76 29.47 -18.26
N GLY A 191 28.95 28.99 -19.20
CA GLY A 191 29.15 29.19 -20.64
C GLY A 191 29.02 30.66 -21.05
N ALA A 192 28.03 31.39 -20.53
CA ALA A 192 27.87 32.82 -20.79
C ALA A 192 29.06 33.63 -20.24
N ALA A 193 29.53 33.30 -19.04
CA ALA A 193 30.71 33.94 -18.45
C ALA A 193 32.00 33.65 -19.24
N LEU A 194 32.16 32.43 -19.76
CA LEU A 194 33.28 32.08 -20.62
C LEU A 194 33.21 32.83 -21.96
N LEU A 195 32.02 32.96 -22.54
CA LEU A 195 31.81 33.68 -23.80
C LEU A 195 32.10 35.19 -23.66
N THR A 196 31.61 35.83 -22.59
CA THR A 196 31.91 37.25 -22.32
C THR A 196 33.41 37.46 -22.07
N MET A 197 34.08 36.51 -21.42
CA MET A 197 35.53 36.54 -21.24
C MET A 197 36.28 36.45 -22.59
N LEU A 198 35.86 35.56 -23.49
CA LEU A 198 36.46 35.42 -24.82
C LEU A 198 36.28 36.69 -25.67
N MET A 199 35.12 37.32 -25.62
CA MET A 199 34.81 38.53 -26.41
C MET A 199 35.52 39.79 -25.89
N SER A 200 35.79 39.86 -24.58
CA SER A 200 36.40 41.05 -23.96
C SER A 200 37.94 41.05 -24.02
N GLY A 201 38.58 39.95 -24.44
CA GLY A 201 40.03 39.86 -24.57
C GLY A 201 40.79 40.05 -23.24
N VAL A 202 40.10 39.92 -22.10
CA VAL A 202 40.68 40.14 -20.78
C VAL A 202 41.70 39.05 -20.47
N VAL A 203 42.95 39.45 -20.31
CA VAL A 203 44.06 38.57 -19.94
C VAL A 203 43.79 38.00 -18.54
N PHE A 204 43.97 36.69 -18.38
CA PHE A 204 43.70 35.93 -17.16
C PHE A 204 44.25 36.60 -15.89
N GLY A 205 43.40 37.35 -15.19
CA GLY A 205 43.66 37.76 -13.82
C GLY A 205 43.56 36.57 -12.88
N LYS A 206 44.37 36.56 -11.80
CA LYS A 206 44.40 35.45 -10.81
C LYS A 206 43.03 35.08 -10.23
N GLY A 207 42.07 36.02 -10.17
CA GLY A 207 40.70 35.77 -9.68
C GLY A 207 39.77 35.03 -10.64
N ILE A 208 40.02 35.08 -11.96
CA ILE A 208 39.16 34.40 -12.94
C ILE A 208 39.43 32.89 -12.93
N GLY A 209 40.70 32.50 -12.78
CA GLY A 209 41.09 31.09 -12.66
C GLY A 209 40.40 30.40 -11.47
N THR A 210 40.31 31.07 -10.32
CA THR A 210 39.61 30.52 -9.14
C THR A 210 38.12 30.33 -9.38
N LEU A 211 37.45 31.26 -10.07
CA LEU A 211 36.02 31.12 -10.39
C LEU A 211 35.75 29.96 -11.36
N LEU A 212 36.62 29.76 -12.35
CA LEU A 212 36.52 28.61 -13.26
C LEU A 212 36.69 27.28 -12.52
N ILE A 213 37.65 27.18 -11.59
CA ILE A 213 37.85 25.96 -10.79
C ILE A 213 36.62 25.68 -9.92
N ILE A 214 36.06 26.68 -9.25
CA ILE A 214 34.84 26.54 -8.44
C ILE A 214 33.66 26.09 -9.32
N GLY A 215 33.49 26.71 -10.50
CA GLY A 215 32.45 26.32 -11.45
C GLY A 215 32.58 24.87 -11.90
N LEU A 216 33.81 24.43 -12.23
CA LEU A 216 34.08 23.05 -12.65
C LEU A 216 33.86 22.05 -11.51
N ALA A 217 34.21 22.41 -10.27
CA ALA A 217 33.94 21.59 -9.09
C ALA A 217 32.44 21.43 -8.83
N LEU A 218 31.64 22.49 -8.96
CA LEU A 218 30.17 22.42 -8.83
C LEU A 218 29.53 21.58 -9.93
N GLN A 219 30.06 21.64 -11.17
CA GLN A 219 29.61 20.77 -12.26
C GLN A 219 29.94 19.30 -11.98
N PHE A 220 31.15 19.02 -11.51
CA PHE A 220 31.55 17.67 -11.14
C PHE A 220 30.66 17.09 -10.02
N LEU A 221 30.38 17.89 -8.99
CA LEU A 221 29.46 17.51 -7.93
C LEU A 221 28.05 17.22 -8.46
N SER A 222 27.56 18.03 -9.40
CA SER A 222 26.25 17.83 -10.04
C SER A 222 26.17 16.51 -10.80
N VAL A 223 27.23 16.15 -11.54
CA VAL A 223 27.32 14.85 -12.24
C VAL A 223 27.29 13.67 -11.26
N ILE A 224 27.96 13.79 -10.10
CA ILE A 224 27.90 12.77 -9.05
C ILE A 224 26.44 12.57 -8.58
N PHE A 225 25.70 13.66 -8.31
CA PHE A 225 24.30 13.56 -7.89
C PHE A 225 23.40 12.94 -8.96
N VAL A 226 23.59 13.28 -10.24
CA VAL A 226 22.88 12.62 -11.36
C VAL A 226 23.19 11.13 -11.38
N GLY A 227 24.46 10.74 -11.20
CA GLY A 227 24.88 9.35 -11.15
C GLY A 227 24.24 8.57 -9.99
N PHE A 228 24.16 9.17 -8.80
CA PHE A 228 23.46 8.58 -7.65
C PHE A 228 21.96 8.43 -7.89
N GLY A 229 21.31 9.45 -8.48
CA GLY A 229 19.90 9.41 -8.86
C GLY A 229 19.62 8.29 -9.87
N TRP A 230 20.47 8.16 -10.90
CA TRP A 230 20.36 7.10 -11.89
C TRP A 230 20.61 5.70 -11.32
N ASN A 231 21.60 5.55 -10.44
CA ASN A 231 21.86 4.27 -9.76
C ASN A 231 20.66 3.85 -8.88
N ARG A 232 20.00 4.81 -8.22
CA ARG A 232 18.79 4.53 -7.43
C ARG A 232 17.65 4.03 -8.29
N VAL A 233 17.37 4.71 -9.42
CA VAL A 233 16.32 4.30 -10.38
C VAL A 233 16.63 2.94 -11.01
N THR A 234 17.89 2.72 -11.41
CA THR A 234 18.27 1.42 -11.99
C THR A 234 18.18 0.29 -10.97
N ARG A 235 18.47 0.53 -9.68
CA ARG A 235 18.26 -0.46 -8.61
C ARG A 235 16.78 -0.77 -8.38
N SER A 236 15.89 0.22 -8.43
CA SER A 236 14.45 -0.04 -8.30
C SER A 236 13.90 -0.84 -9.50
N LEU A 237 14.39 -0.57 -10.71
CA LEU A 237 14.05 -1.35 -11.91
C LEU A 237 14.65 -2.75 -11.91
N LYS A 238 15.83 -2.93 -11.29
CA LYS A 238 16.54 -4.22 -11.21
C LYS A 238 16.17 -5.04 -9.99
N ARG A 239 15.32 -4.56 -9.07
CA ARG A 239 14.85 -5.42 -7.98
C ARG A 239 14.22 -6.62 -8.65
N PRO A 240 14.82 -7.83 -8.55
CA PRO A 240 14.20 -9.00 -9.10
C PRO A 240 12.86 -9.07 -8.39
N LYS A 241 11.78 -9.08 -9.17
CA LYS A 241 10.45 -9.44 -8.69
C LYS A 241 10.70 -10.61 -7.75
N ALA A 242 10.44 -10.40 -6.45
CA ALA A 242 10.82 -11.37 -5.42
C ALA A 242 10.38 -12.72 -5.99
N PRO A 243 11.32 -13.65 -6.27
CA PRO A 243 11.04 -14.79 -7.13
C PRO A 243 9.77 -15.40 -6.57
N ASP A 244 8.70 -15.28 -7.36
CA ASP A 244 7.39 -15.73 -6.95
C ASP A 244 7.65 -17.10 -6.32
N GLU A 245 7.31 -17.25 -5.04
CA GLU A 245 7.49 -18.47 -4.23
C GLU A 245 6.50 -19.54 -4.78
N LEU A 246 6.70 -19.81 -6.06
CA LEU A 246 5.85 -20.33 -7.13
C LEU A 246 6.71 -21.16 -8.08
N SER A 247 8.05 -21.15 -7.90
CA SER A 247 8.93 -22.26 -8.27
C SER A 247 9.48 -22.96 -7.02
N ALA A 248 8.63 -23.17 -6.01
CA ALA A 248 8.65 -24.48 -5.40
C ALA A 248 8.18 -25.44 -6.49
N GLU A 249 9.13 -25.97 -7.26
CA GLU A 249 8.95 -27.15 -8.08
C GLU A 249 8.09 -28.12 -7.26
N PRO A 250 6.89 -28.52 -7.74
CA PRO A 250 6.05 -29.43 -7.00
C PRO A 250 6.94 -30.60 -6.66
N ALA A 251 7.20 -30.82 -5.37
CA ALA A 251 7.97 -31.96 -4.92
C ALA A 251 7.42 -33.16 -5.69
N PRO A 252 8.25 -33.89 -6.45
CA PRO A 252 7.76 -34.99 -7.28
C PRO A 252 6.88 -35.83 -6.36
N PRO A 253 5.65 -36.16 -6.79
CA PRO A 253 4.70 -36.84 -5.93
C PRO A 253 5.46 -37.99 -5.30
N LEU A 254 5.64 -37.94 -3.98
CA LEU A 254 6.22 -39.05 -3.26
C LEU A 254 5.30 -40.20 -3.61
N LEU A 255 5.79 -41.06 -4.50
CA LEU A 255 5.23 -42.36 -4.82
C LEU A 255 5.27 -43.10 -3.50
N PHE A 256 4.25 -42.87 -2.68
CA PHE A 256 3.93 -43.79 -1.61
C PHE A 256 3.74 -45.12 -2.33
N PRO A 257 4.57 -46.14 -2.03
CA PRO A 257 4.33 -47.45 -2.58
C PRO A 257 2.93 -47.82 -2.11
N ILE A 258 2.02 -47.95 -3.08
CA ILE A 258 0.74 -48.60 -2.88
C ILE A 258 1.11 -50.04 -2.52
N ALA A 259 1.29 -50.27 -1.21
CA ALA A 259 1.28 -51.60 -0.67
C ALA A 259 -0.09 -52.15 -1.05
N SER A 260 -0.09 -53.09 -1.98
CA SER A 260 -1.23 -53.89 -2.39
C SER A 260 -1.80 -54.59 -1.17
N GLN A 261 -2.66 -53.90 -0.42
CA GLN A 261 -3.56 -54.55 0.51
C GLN A 261 -4.54 -55.39 -0.31
N PRO A 262 -4.66 -56.69 -0.03
CA PRO A 262 -5.61 -57.55 -0.71
C PRO A 262 -7.04 -57.02 -0.46
N PRO A 263 -7.94 -57.18 -1.45
CA PRO A 263 -9.32 -56.69 -1.36
C PRO A 263 -10.02 -57.36 -0.16
N THR A 264 -10.26 -56.60 0.89
CA THR A 264 -11.19 -57.01 1.94
C THR A 264 -12.60 -57.02 1.34
N PRO A 265 -13.34 -58.13 1.48
CA PRO A 265 -14.68 -58.25 0.92
C PRO A 265 -15.60 -57.16 1.49
N VAL A 266 -16.25 -56.46 0.57
CA VAL A 266 -17.28 -55.45 0.82
C VAL A 266 -18.42 -56.12 1.58
N GLY A 267 -18.53 -55.83 2.88
CA GLY A 267 -19.76 -56.06 3.62
C GLY A 267 -20.84 -55.15 3.07
N SER A 268 -21.87 -55.73 2.47
CA SER A 268 -23.05 -55.01 2.00
C SER A 268 -23.73 -54.33 3.19
N VAL A 269 -23.57 -53.01 3.28
CA VAL A 269 -24.39 -52.16 4.13
C VAL A 269 -25.71 -51.95 3.39
N THR A 270 -26.54 -53.00 3.38
CA THR A 270 -27.96 -52.87 3.07
C THR A 270 -28.69 -52.50 4.35
N GLU A 271 -29.38 -51.36 4.29
CA GLU A 271 -30.63 -51.12 5.01
C GLU A 271 -30.55 -51.01 6.55
N ARG A 272 -30.07 -49.88 7.09
CA ARG A 272 -30.55 -49.38 8.40
C ARG A 272 -30.10 -47.96 8.77
N THR A 273 -30.56 -46.92 8.07
CA THR A 273 -30.68 -45.56 8.65
C THR A 273 -31.64 -44.69 7.81
N THR A 274 -32.90 -45.08 7.73
CA THR A 274 -34.02 -44.20 7.29
C THR A 274 -34.89 -43.74 8.46
N ASN A 275 -34.43 -43.89 9.69
CA ASN A 275 -35.11 -43.37 10.88
C ASN A 275 -34.18 -42.38 11.58
N LEU A 276 -34.41 -41.09 11.38
CA LEU A 276 -34.17 -39.98 12.32
C LEU A 276 -34.38 -38.66 11.58
N LEU A 277 -35.64 -38.22 11.52
CA LEU A 277 -36.15 -36.83 11.50
C LEU A 277 -37.62 -36.80 11.04
N SER A 278 -38.45 -37.65 11.63
CA SER A 278 -39.81 -37.26 12.00
C SER A 278 -39.75 -36.78 13.46
N VAL A 279 -40.64 -35.84 13.86
CA VAL A 279 -40.71 -35.11 15.15
C VAL A 279 -40.02 -33.73 15.05
N GLU A 280 -40.66 -32.57 15.19
CA GLU A 280 -41.99 -32.16 15.68
C GLU A 280 -42.37 -30.86 14.95
N ARG A 281 -43.59 -30.77 14.42
CA ARG A 281 -44.17 -29.53 13.89
C ARG A 281 -45.09 -29.02 14.98
N ASP A 282 -44.77 -27.89 15.61
CA ASP A 282 -45.64 -27.18 16.57
C ASP A 282 -46.66 -26.31 15.82
N PRO A 283 -47.98 -26.56 15.93
CA PRO A 283 -49.02 -25.61 15.54
C PRO A 283 -49.70 -25.07 16.79
N ALA A 284 -49.02 -24.21 17.56
CA ALA A 284 -49.65 -23.52 18.69
C ALA A 284 -48.97 -22.19 18.98
N LYS A 285 -49.30 -21.16 18.19
CA LYS A 285 -49.32 -19.77 18.66
C LYS A 285 -50.16 -18.90 17.73
N THR A 286 -51.46 -19.18 17.75
CA THR A 286 -52.50 -18.19 17.55
C THR A 286 -52.66 -17.39 18.84
N GLY A 287 -52.33 -16.11 18.80
CA GLY A 287 -52.86 -15.05 19.65
C GLY A 287 -52.75 -13.78 18.80
N GLU A 288 -53.83 -13.16 18.31
CA GLU A 288 -54.88 -12.45 19.08
C GLU A 288 -54.24 -11.69 20.24
N PHE A 289 -54.13 -10.36 20.21
CA PHE A 289 -55.18 -9.34 20.33
C PHE A 289 -54.50 -7.93 20.17
N PRO A 290 -55.19 -6.78 20.31
CA PRO A 290 -56.22 -6.18 19.47
C PRO A 290 -55.85 -4.75 19.01
N SER A 291 -56.73 -4.19 18.17
CA SER A 291 -57.13 -2.78 17.99
C SER A 291 -56.19 -1.65 18.42
#